data_AF-A0A914YZ49-F1
#
_entry.id   AF-A0A914YZ49-F1
#
_cell.length_a   1.000
_cell.length_b   1.000
_cell.length_c   1.000
_cell.angle_alpha   90.00
_cell.angle_beta   90.00
_cell.angle_gamma   90.00
#
_symmetry.space_group_name_H-M   'P 1'
#
loop_
_entity.id
_entity.type
_entity.pdbx_description
1 polymer ?
#
loop_
_entity_poly.entity_id
_entity_poly.type
_entity_poly.pdbx_seq_one_letter_code
_entity_poly.pdbx_strand_id
1 'polypeptide(L)'
;MSLPVVSMEDAELFSKNKSLDISKPLKPLSIEEFEKLAKISNDLWWSRLVISVRGFTVNHFKNEDERLFSTDDAFIIIHKVFVEKKHEFSPKEFVEFLNLITSLPNLDLILTRLESGSSDSNPFTISTTSVAFTSVFGQPNPATYHIANLQKHAYYTFTNILGILLSRWSAENNEAITTKRKGIRFDKDPEWQPDDRVVLFEEFYQGNRTWVLTDFDRHIISFWRPKGTHVIFGDRHIEKKKRSGFNLCDYCGMLEQIPDQFKLMERYRLCSSECLQALFSSINSK
;
A
#
# COMPACT_ATOMS: atom_id res chain seq x y z
N MET A 1 -3.57 18.00 -14.20
CA MET A 1 -2.15 18.16 -13.83
C MET A 1 -1.47 16.82 -14.03
N SER A 2 -0.24 16.79 -14.58
CA SER A 2 0.57 15.57 -14.61
C SER A 2 1.13 15.32 -13.21
N LEU A 3 0.96 14.10 -12.70
CA LEU A 3 1.45 13.70 -11.39
C LEU A 3 2.99 13.56 -11.42
N PRO A 4 3.66 13.61 -10.25
CA PRO A 4 5.12 13.55 -10.19
C PRO A 4 5.62 12.25 -10.80
N VAL A 5 6.51 12.39 -11.79
CA VAL A 5 7.30 11.30 -12.36
C VAL A 5 8.66 11.39 -11.71
N VAL A 6 9.14 10.28 -11.15
CA VAL A 6 10.47 10.22 -10.53
C VAL A 6 11.35 9.32 -11.40
N SER A 7 12.47 9.84 -11.91
CA SER A 7 13.36 9.15 -12.85
C SER A 7 14.28 8.16 -12.13
N MET A 8 13.87 6.89 -12.02
CA MET A 8 14.55 5.85 -11.24
C MET A 8 14.37 4.44 -11.81
N GLU A 9 15.34 3.57 -11.61
CA GLU A 9 15.18 2.13 -11.81
C GLU A 9 14.45 1.49 -10.62
N ASP A 10 13.66 0.44 -10.86
CA ASP A 10 12.90 -0.25 -9.81
C ASP A 10 13.80 -0.77 -8.68
N ALA A 11 15.01 -1.21 -9.01
CA ALA A 11 16.00 -1.69 -8.04
C ALA A 11 16.53 -0.58 -7.10
N GLU A 12 16.38 0.70 -7.46
CA GLU A 12 16.74 1.84 -6.60
C GLU A 12 15.69 2.05 -5.50
N LEU A 13 14.43 1.67 -5.72
CA LEU A 13 13.37 1.72 -4.72
C LEU A 13 13.22 0.39 -3.96
N PHE A 14 13.34 -0.72 -4.68
CA PHE A 14 13.11 -2.06 -4.16
C PHE A 14 14.35 -2.91 -4.36
N SER A 15 15.25 -2.85 -3.38
CA SER A 15 16.48 -3.62 -3.43
C SER A 15 16.17 -5.12 -3.56
N LYS A 16 16.92 -5.85 -4.38
CA LYS A 16 16.82 -7.32 -4.50
C LYS A 16 17.43 -8.07 -3.31
N ASN A 17 17.62 -7.39 -2.18
CA ASN A 17 18.18 -7.99 -0.98
C ASN A 17 17.24 -9.08 -0.45
N LYS A 18 17.81 -10.11 0.17
CA LYS A 18 17.02 -11.24 0.70
C LYS A 18 16.29 -10.93 2.01
N SER A 19 16.66 -9.83 2.68
CA SER A 19 16.13 -9.42 3.98
C SER A 19 15.92 -7.92 4.03
N LEU A 20 14.89 -7.49 4.76
CA LEU A 20 14.68 -6.10 5.13
C LEU A 20 15.62 -5.77 6.30
N ASP A 21 16.73 -5.09 6.01
CA ASP A 21 17.63 -4.62 7.05
C ASP A 21 17.05 -3.35 7.70
N ILE A 22 16.59 -3.49 8.94
CA ILE A 22 16.09 -2.39 9.77
C ILE A 22 17.06 -2.02 10.90
N SER A 23 18.30 -2.53 10.88
CA SER A 23 19.29 -2.29 11.93
C SER A 23 19.79 -0.84 11.94
N LYS A 24 19.69 -0.15 10.81
CA LYS A 24 20.17 1.23 10.66
C LYS A 24 19.03 2.22 10.81
N PRO A 25 19.19 3.28 11.64
CA PRO A 25 18.20 4.34 11.69
C PRO A 25 18.11 5.05 10.35
N LEU A 26 16.88 5.39 9.94
CA LEU A 26 16.65 6.17 8.73
C LEU A 26 16.94 7.65 8.99
N LYS A 27 17.38 8.35 7.93
CA LYS A 27 17.42 9.81 7.93
C LYS A 27 15.97 10.33 7.95
N PRO A 28 15.62 11.28 8.84
CA PRO A 28 14.30 11.88 8.86
C PRO A 28 13.94 12.50 7.49
N LEU A 29 12.71 12.25 7.06
CA LEU A 29 12.10 12.83 5.87
C LEU A 29 11.95 14.34 6.04
N SER A 30 12.26 15.10 4.99
CA SER A 30 11.97 16.53 4.95
C SER A 30 10.47 16.76 4.86
N ILE A 31 9.89 17.36 5.90
CA ILE A 31 8.46 17.70 5.95
C ILE A 31 8.09 18.68 4.84
N GLU A 32 8.95 19.65 4.57
CA GLU A 32 8.73 20.65 3.52
C GLU A 32 8.64 19.98 2.13
N GLU A 33 9.58 19.11 1.79
CA GLU A 33 9.58 18.41 0.50
C GLU A 33 8.41 17.42 0.41
N PHE A 34 8.07 16.77 1.52
CA PHE A 34 6.89 15.92 1.61
C PHE A 34 5.61 16.70 1.32
N GLU A 35 5.41 17.85 1.94
CA GLU A 35 4.21 18.67 1.73
C GLU A 35 4.11 19.15 0.27
N LYS A 36 5.23 19.51 -0.37
CA LYS A 36 5.25 19.88 -1.79
C LYS A 36 4.84 18.69 -2.68
N LEU A 37 5.39 17.50 -2.44
CA LEU A 37 5.03 16.28 -3.19
C LEU A 37 3.56 15.91 -2.96
N ALA A 38 3.10 15.93 -1.70
CA ALA A 38 1.73 15.58 -1.33
C ALA A 38 0.69 16.50 -1.97
N LYS A 39 1.00 17.78 -2.16
CA LYS A 39 0.12 18.75 -2.83
C LYS A 39 -0.10 18.44 -4.31
N ILE A 40 0.87 17.83 -4.98
CA ILE A 40 0.78 17.52 -6.42
C ILE A 40 0.35 16.08 -6.70
N SER A 41 0.46 15.18 -5.72
CA SER A 41 0.02 13.78 -5.80
C SER A 41 -1.48 13.63 -5.54
N ASN A 42 -2.14 12.71 -6.24
CA ASN A 42 -3.54 12.34 -6.01
C ASN A 42 -3.66 11.01 -5.25
N ASP A 43 -4.88 10.66 -4.87
CA ASP A 43 -5.16 9.46 -4.09
C ASP A 43 -4.72 8.18 -4.82
N LEU A 44 -4.85 8.13 -6.16
CA LEU A 44 -4.38 7.00 -6.97
C LEU A 44 -2.85 6.82 -6.89
N TRP A 45 -2.10 7.92 -6.99
CA TRP A 45 -0.64 7.92 -6.89
C TRP A 45 -0.20 7.38 -5.53
N TRP A 46 -0.81 7.87 -4.45
CA TRP A 46 -0.53 7.41 -3.09
C TRP A 46 -0.90 5.94 -2.92
N SER A 47 -2.06 5.51 -3.41
CA SER A 47 -2.50 4.13 -3.30
C SER A 47 -1.52 3.18 -3.98
N ARG A 48 -1.11 3.48 -5.22
CA ARG A 48 -0.13 2.67 -5.93
C ARG A 48 1.24 2.62 -5.24
N LEU A 49 1.70 3.73 -4.66
CA LEU A 49 2.90 3.71 -3.83
C LEU A 49 2.74 2.74 -2.64
N VAL A 50 1.65 2.88 -1.87
CA VAL A 50 1.39 2.05 -0.69
C VAL A 50 1.32 0.57 -1.06
N ILE A 51 0.62 0.23 -2.15
CA ILE A 51 0.48 -1.16 -2.57
C ILE A 51 1.82 -1.76 -2.99
N SER A 52 2.62 -1.03 -3.75
CA SER A 52 3.91 -1.56 -4.20
C SER A 52 4.91 -1.70 -3.06
N VAL A 53 4.93 -0.77 -2.10
CA VAL A 53 5.71 -0.90 -0.87
C VAL A 53 5.24 -2.14 -0.10
N ARG A 54 3.92 -2.32 0.07
CA ARG A 54 3.36 -3.49 0.75
C ARG A 54 3.80 -4.78 0.07
N GLY A 55 3.67 -4.87 -1.25
CA GLY A 55 4.07 -6.04 -2.03
C GLY A 55 5.54 -6.39 -1.86
N PHE A 56 6.41 -5.38 -1.92
CA PHE A 56 7.82 -5.55 -1.63
C PHE A 56 8.06 -6.04 -0.19
N THR A 57 7.41 -5.45 0.81
CA THR A 57 7.61 -5.81 2.21
C THR A 57 7.19 -7.26 2.49
N VAL A 58 5.97 -7.66 2.11
CA VAL A 58 5.44 -8.99 2.48
C VAL A 58 6.17 -10.16 1.80
N ASN A 59 6.82 -9.92 0.66
CA ASN A 59 7.63 -10.94 -0.02
C ASN A 59 8.81 -11.46 0.83
N HIS A 60 9.15 -10.74 1.91
CA HIS A 60 10.19 -11.12 2.86
C HIS A 60 9.69 -11.98 4.03
N PHE A 61 8.37 -12.13 4.24
CA PHE A 61 7.78 -12.82 5.40
C PHE A 61 7.23 -14.20 5.08
N LYS A 62 7.99 -14.98 4.30
CA LYS A 62 7.55 -16.31 3.86
C LYS A 62 7.30 -17.22 5.07
N ASN A 63 6.06 -17.73 5.18
CA ASN A 63 5.59 -18.60 6.26
C ASN A 63 5.51 -17.93 7.65
N GLU A 64 5.38 -16.60 7.71
CA GLU A 64 5.17 -15.85 8.96
C GLU A 64 3.78 -15.19 8.96
N ASP A 65 2.73 -16.00 9.03
CA ASP A 65 1.34 -15.56 8.82
C ASP A 65 0.93 -14.41 9.75
N GLU A 66 1.24 -14.50 11.04
CA GLU A 66 0.94 -13.46 12.03
C GLU A 66 1.61 -12.12 11.69
N ARG A 67 2.89 -12.18 11.27
CA ARG A 67 3.63 -10.99 10.83
C ARG A 67 3.04 -10.43 9.55
N LEU A 68 2.60 -11.27 8.62
CA LEU A 68 1.94 -10.85 7.40
C LEU A 68 0.63 -10.14 7.69
N PHE A 69 -0.24 -10.70 8.55
CA PHE A 69 -1.50 -10.06 8.95
C PHE A 69 -1.27 -8.71 9.64
N SER A 70 -0.36 -8.67 10.61
CA SER A 70 -0.04 -7.41 11.30
C SER A 70 0.57 -6.37 10.36
N THR A 71 1.42 -6.79 9.42
CA THR A 71 1.98 -5.93 8.38
C THR A 71 0.88 -5.36 7.48
N ASP A 72 -0.12 -6.16 7.12
CA ASP A 72 -1.27 -5.69 6.36
C ASP A 72 -2.07 -4.64 7.11
N ASP A 73 -2.32 -4.81 8.40
CA ASP A 73 -2.98 -3.80 9.23
C ASP A 73 -2.22 -2.46 9.20
N ALA A 74 -0.89 -2.51 9.29
CA ALA A 74 -0.05 -1.31 9.17
C ALA A 74 -0.21 -0.65 7.80
N PHE A 75 -0.25 -1.42 6.70
CA PHE A 75 -0.48 -0.86 5.37
C PHE A 75 -1.91 -0.36 5.15
N ILE A 76 -2.92 -0.94 5.82
CA ILE A 76 -4.28 -0.40 5.85
C ILE A 76 -4.27 0.98 6.54
N ILE A 77 -3.56 1.13 7.67
CA ILE A 77 -3.40 2.44 8.34
C ILE A 77 -2.71 3.45 7.41
N ILE A 78 -1.58 3.06 6.80
CA ILE A 78 -0.88 3.91 5.83
C ILE A 78 -1.84 4.33 4.70
N HIS A 79 -2.62 3.40 4.15
CA HIS A 79 -3.60 3.71 3.10
C HIS A 79 -4.68 4.69 3.59
N LYS A 80 -5.27 4.44 4.77
CA LYS A 80 -6.28 5.33 5.36
C LYS A 80 -5.79 6.76 5.56
N VAL A 81 -4.52 6.90 5.92
CA VAL A 81 -3.89 8.21 6.16
C VAL A 81 -3.59 8.93 4.86
N PHE A 82 -2.84 8.31 3.94
CA PHE A 82 -2.33 8.98 2.73
C PHE A 82 -3.35 9.03 1.58
N VAL A 83 -4.19 8.01 1.45
CA VAL A 83 -5.12 7.86 0.32
C VAL A 83 -6.51 8.35 0.68
N GLU A 84 -7.07 7.77 1.74
CA GLU A 84 -8.47 8.04 2.11
C GLU A 84 -8.62 9.35 2.87
N LYS A 85 -7.54 9.78 3.54
CA LYS A 85 -7.49 10.93 4.44
C LYS A 85 -8.57 10.80 5.54
N LYS A 86 -8.77 9.57 6.01
CA LYS A 86 -9.75 9.17 7.04
C LYS A 86 -9.03 8.51 8.21
N HIS A 87 -8.26 9.31 8.93
CA HIS A 87 -7.59 8.90 10.16
C HIS A 87 -7.57 10.08 11.16
N GLU A 88 -7.29 9.79 12.42
CA GLU A 88 -7.22 10.80 13.50
C GLU A 88 -6.10 11.82 13.30
N PHE A 89 -5.06 11.45 12.54
CA PHE A 89 -3.93 12.31 12.23
C PHE A 89 -3.80 12.50 10.71
N SER A 90 -3.28 13.66 10.34
CA SER A 90 -3.00 14.04 8.95
C SER A 90 -1.79 13.29 8.39
N PRO A 91 -1.63 13.22 7.05
CA PRO A 91 -0.41 12.68 6.43
C PRO A 91 0.87 13.33 6.93
N LYS A 92 0.84 14.64 7.24
CA LYS A 92 2.00 15.38 7.77
C LYS A 92 2.38 14.88 9.15
N GLU A 93 1.44 14.88 10.08
CA GLU A 93 1.66 14.40 11.45
C GLU A 93 2.13 12.94 11.45
N PHE A 94 1.58 12.12 10.55
CA PHE A 94 2.03 10.74 10.42
C PHE A 94 3.48 10.63 9.95
N VAL A 95 3.91 11.44 8.99
CA VAL A 95 5.33 11.50 8.58
C VAL A 95 6.22 11.95 9.74
N GLU A 96 5.78 12.90 10.56
CA GLU A 96 6.52 13.32 11.77
C GLU A 96 6.64 12.16 12.78
N PHE A 97 5.59 11.37 12.98
CA PHE A 97 5.65 10.17 13.81
C PHE A 97 6.57 9.11 13.23
N LEU A 98 6.48 8.83 11.93
CA LEU A 98 7.34 7.87 11.24
C LEU A 98 8.81 8.28 11.29
N ASN A 99 9.11 9.58 11.19
CA ASN A 99 10.46 10.10 11.36
C ASN A 99 11.02 9.76 12.75
N LEU A 100 10.24 9.96 13.81
CA LEU A 100 10.67 9.65 15.18
C LEU A 100 10.84 8.15 15.41
N ILE A 101 9.94 7.32 14.87
CA ILE A 101 9.99 5.86 15.03
C ILE A 101 11.18 5.26 14.27
N THR A 102 11.34 5.60 12.99
CA THR A 102 12.31 4.93 12.11
C THR A 102 13.73 5.49 12.20
N SER A 103 13.90 6.69 12.78
CA SER A 103 15.22 7.23 13.11
C SER A 103 15.75 6.73 14.46
N LEU A 104 14.94 5.98 15.22
CA LEU A 104 15.37 5.43 16.51
C LEU A 104 16.48 4.39 16.33
N PRO A 105 17.66 4.57 16.95
CA PRO A 105 18.73 3.58 16.88
C PRO A 105 18.31 2.26 17.52
N ASN A 106 18.67 1.13 16.89
CA ASN A 106 18.37 -0.21 17.38
C ASN A 106 16.87 -0.48 17.59
N LEU A 107 15.99 0.13 16.79
CA LEU A 107 14.53 -0.06 16.84
C LEU A 107 14.14 -1.55 16.95
N ASP A 108 14.74 -2.40 16.12
CA ASP A 108 14.50 -3.85 16.08
C ASP A 108 14.75 -4.52 17.44
N LEU A 109 15.91 -4.23 18.03
CA LEU A 109 16.32 -4.78 19.32
C LEU A 109 15.44 -4.25 20.46
N ILE A 110 15.10 -2.95 20.43
CA ILE A 110 14.26 -2.32 21.45
C ILE A 110 12.88 -2.97 21.46
N LEU A 111 12.21 -3.08 20.30
CA LEU A 111 10.87 -3.66 20.22
C LEU A 111 10.86 -5.15 20.61
N THR A 112 11.89 -5.91 20.22
CA THR A 112 12.05 -7.32 20.63
C THR A 112 12.20 -7.45 22.15
N ARG A 113 12.96 -6.55 22.78
CA ARG A 113 13.15 -6.54 24.25
C ARG A 113 11.86 -6.17 24.99
N LEU A 114 11.12 -5.18 24.48
CA LEU A 114 9.83 -4.78 25.05
C LEU A 114 8.82 -5.93 25.01
N GLU A 115 8.76 -6.65 23.89
CA GLU A 115 7.89 -7.82 23.75
C GLU A 115 8.27 -8.93 24.75
N SER A 116 9.57 -9.12 25.02
CA SER A 116 10.05 -10.04 26.05
C SER A 116 9.87 -9.56 27.50
N GLY A 117 9.29 -8.37 27.71
CA GLY A 117 8.99 -7.81 29.04
C GLY A 117 10.06 -6.90 29.65
N SER A 118 11.09 -6.50 28.90
CA SER A 118 12.04 -5.47 29.34
C SER A 118 11.38 -4.08 29.28
N SER A 119 11.74 -3.19 30.20
CA SER A 119 11.29 -1.79 30.20
C SER A 119 12.39 -0.78 29.88
N ASP A 120 13.61 -1.24 29.62
CA ASP A 120 14.76 -0.36 29.41
C ASP A 120 14.62 0.41 28.09
N SER A 121 14.79 1.73 28.15
CA SER A 121 14.73 2.62 26.99
C SER A 121 13.41 2.53 26.21
N ASN A 122 12.28 2.33 26.91
CA ASN A 122 10.97 2.20 26.31
C ASN A 122 10.50 3.47 25.56
N PRO A 123 10.47 3.49 24.21
CA PRO A 123 10.11 4.68 23.46
C PRO A 123 8.65 5.11 23.62
N PHE A 124 7.78 4.25 24.16
CA PHE A 124 6.39 4.60 24.48
C PHE A 124 6.28 5.52 25.70
N THR A 125 7.29 5.55 26.56
CA THR A 125 7.27 6.36 27.81
C THR A 125 8.23 7.53 27.77
N ILE A 126 9.17 7.57 26.81
CA ILE A 126 10.13 8.66 26.65
C ILE A 126 9.41 9.88 26.05
N SER A 127 9.55 11.05 26.67
CA SER A 127 8.81 12.27 26.30
C SER A 127 8.98 12.68 24.83
N THR A 128 10.15 12.45 24.23
CA THR A 128 10.44 12.82 22.85
C THR A 128 9.84 11.89 21.80
N THR A 129 9.57 10.62 22.14
CA THR A 129 9.10 9.60 21.19
C THR A 129 7.71 9.05 21.52
N SER A 130 7.26 9.21 22.76
CA SER A 130 6.03 8.62 23.30
C SER A 130 4.81 8.95 22.46
N VAL A 131 4.63 10.21 22.06
CA VAL A 131 3.49 10.63 21.24
C VAL A 131 3.47 9.87 19.90
N ALA A 132 4.63 9.75 19.23
CA ALA A 132 4.70 9.02 17.97
C ALA A 132 4.38 7.53 18.14
N PHE A 133 5.01 6.87 19.12
CA PHE A 133 4.79 5.44 19.36
C PHE A 133 3.36 5.14 19.80
N THR A 134 2.78 5.97 20.69
CA THR A 134 1.41 5.75 21.17
C THR A 134 0.36 6.09 20.13
N SER A 135 0.61 7.06 19.24
CA SER A 135 -0.30 7.38 18.14
C SER A 135 -0.30 6.30 17.05
N VAL A 136 0.85 5.68 16.77
CA VAL A 136 0.95 4.66 15.71
C VAL A 136 0.57 3.26 16.19
N PHE A 137 0.97 2.88 17.41
CA PHE A 137 0.80 1.50 17.90
C PHE A 137 -0.21 1.37 19.06
N GLY A 138 -0.64 2.48 19.66
CA GLY A 138 -1.51 2.50 20.83
C GLY A 138 -0.79 2.59 22.17
N GLN A 139 -1.54 2.49 23.27
CA GLN A 139 -1.02 2.69 24.63
C GLN A 139 -0.04 1.59 25.06
N PRO A 140 1.00 1.91 25.86
CA PRO A 140 2.02 0.94 26.25
C PRO A 140 1.43 -0.23 27.05
N ASN A 141 1.48 -1.42 26.47
CA ASN A 141 1.13 -2.68 27.10
C ASN A 141 1.76 -3.85 26.32
N PRO A 142 1.79 -5.08 26.86
CA PRO A 142 2.41 -6.23 26.18
C PRO A 142 1.88 -6.51 24.77
N ALA A 143 0.56 -6.37 24.55
CA ALA A 143 -0.03 -6.59 23.23
C ALA A 143 0.41 -5.51 22.23
N THR A 144 0.47 -4.26 22.65
CA THR A 144 0.97 -3.16 21.81
C THR A 144 2.45 -3.30 21.47
N TYR A 145 3.29 -3.82 22.39
CA TYR A 145 4.70 -4.08 22.09
C TYR A 145 4.87 -5.19 21.05
N HIS A 146 4.09 -6.26 21.17
CA HIS A 146 4.04 -7.34 20.19
C HIS A 146 3.59 -6.82 18.81
N ILE A 147 2.50 -6.07 18.75
CA ILE A 147 2.02 -5.44 17.50
C ILE A 147 3.09 -4.52 16.89
N ALA A 148 3.71 -3.66 17.70
CA ALA A 148 4.77 -2.78 17.22
C ALA A 148 5.94 -3.58 16.65
N ASN A 149 6.31 -4.69 17.30
CA ASN A 149 7.39 -5.56 16.84
C ASN A 149 7.06 -6.24 15.50
N LEU A 150 5.81 -6.64 15.27
CA LEU A 150 5.36 -7.23 14.02
C LEU A 150 5.25 -6.19 12.89
N GLN A 151 4.74 -4.99 13.20
CA GLN A 151 4.45 -3.94 12.22
C GLN A 151 5.66 -3.08 11.82
N LYS A 152 6.74 -3.07 12.61
CA LYS A 152 7.92 -2.19 12.40
C LYS A 152 8.45 -2.18 10.96
N HIS A 153 8.44 -3.34 10.30
CA HIS A 153 8.95 -3.46 8.94
C HIS A 153 8.09 -2.72 7.91
N ALA A 154 6.77 -2.66 8.10
CA ALA A 154 5.87 -1.92 7.23
C ALA A 154 6.21 -0.43 7.26
N TYR A 155 6.26 0.15 8.46
CA TYR A 155 6.55 1.57 8.68
C TYR A 155 7.98 1.94 8.28
N TYR A 156 8.96 1.08 8.59
CA TYR A 156 10.35 1.30 8.17
C TYR A 156 10.49 1.28 6.65
N THR A 157 9.96 0.25 5.99
CA THR A 157 10.10 0.09 4.54
C THR A 157 9.38 1.21 3.80
N PHE A 158 8.18 1.58 4.24
CA PHE A 158 7.44 2.71 3.67
C PHE A 158 8.21 4.03 3.82
N THR A 159 8.72 4.33 5.02
CA THR A 159 9.50 5.54 5.28
C THR A 159 10.77 5.59 4.44
N ASN A 160 11.50 4.47 4.33
CA ASN A 160 12.71 4.39 3.54
C ASN A 160 12.44 4.68 2.05
N ILE A 161 11.42 4.02 1.48
CA ILE A 161 11.08 4.18 0.06
C ILE A 161 10.55 5.59 -0.21
N LEU A 162 9.72 6.14 0.67
CA LEU A 162 9.28 7.52 0.58
C LEU A 162 10.46 8.50 0.65
N GLY A 163 11.47 8.23 1.49
CA GLY A 163 12.68 9.05 1.59
C GLY A 163 13.56 9.02 0.34
N ILE A 164 13.69 7.85 -0.29
CA ILE A 164 14.38 7.72 -1.58
C ILE A 164 13.63 8.53 -2.65
N LEU A 165 12.31 8.38 -2.73
CA LEU A 165 11.45 9.12 -3.67
C LEU A 165 11.55 10.63 -3.47
N LEU A 166 11.44 11.12 -2.23
CA LEU A 166 11.53 12.54 -1.91
C LEU A 166 12.90 13.11 -2.26
N SER A 167 13.98 12.40 -1.91
CA SER A 167 15.35 12.84 -2.21
C SER A 167 15.57 12.97 -3.71
N ARG A 168 15.07 12.00 -4.48
CA ARG A 168 15.19 12.00 -5.94
C ARG A 168 14.33 13.09 -6.58
N TRP A 169 13.07 13.18 -6.18
CA TRP A 169 12.13 14.20 -6.67
C TRP A 169 12.65 15.62 -6.41
N SER A 170 13.19 15.87 -5.21
CA SER A 170 13.81 17.15 -4.86
C SER A 170 15.03 17.45 -5.74
N ALA A 171 15.91 16.47 -5.96
CA ALA A 171 17.09 16.65 -6.79
C ALA A 171 16.77 16.87 -8.28
N GLU A 172 15.69 16.27 -8.79
CA GLU A 172 15.20 16.48 -10.16
C GLU A 172 14.58 17.87 -10.34
N ASN A 173 13.81 18.36 -9.36
CA ASN A 173 13.24 19.70 -9.40
C ASN A 173 14.28 20.81 -9.21
N ASN A 174 15.39 20.53 -8.53
CA ASN A 174 16.49 21.47 -8.32
C ASN A 174 17.56 21.41 -9.43
N GLU A 175 17.18 20.99 -10.65
CA GLU A 175 17.99 20.95 -11.88
C GLU A 175 19.25 20.04 -11.87
N ALA A 176 19.53 19.33 -10.77
CA ALA A 176 20.80 18.63 -10.57
C ALA A 176 20.91 17.27 -11.28
N ILE A 177 19.84 16.74 -11.88
CA ILE A 177 19.83 15.41 -12.52
C ILE A 177 19.44 15.52 -14.00
N THR A 178 20.45 15.44 -14.87
CA THR A 178 20.31 15.55 -16.35
C THR A 178 20.19 14.20 -17.06
N THR A 179 20.22 13.07 -16.34
CA THR A 179 20.16 11.74 -16.92
C THR A 179 18.71 11.27 -17.10
N LYS A 180 18.28 11.16 -18.37
CA LYS A 180 17.00 10.56 -18.77
C LYS A 180 17.01 9.04 -18.50
N ARG A 181 16.68 8.62 -17.27
CA ARG A 181 16.33 7.23 -16.95
C ARG A 181 14.84 6.98 -17.19
N LYS A 182 14.41 5.72 -17.14
CA LYS A 182 12.99 5.38 -17.15
C LYS A 182 12.36 5.97 -15.89
N GLY A 183 11.31 6.78 -16.05
CA GLY A 183 10.58 7.34 -14.92
C GLY A 183 9.56 6.36 -14.38
N ILE A 184 9.53 6.21 -13.07
CA ILE A 184 8.46 5.49 -12.37
C ILE A 184 7.27 6.43 -12.28
N ARG A 185 6.13 5.96 -12.78
CA ARG A 185 4.90 6.75 -12.93
C ARG A 185 3.75 6.05 -12.23
N PHE A 186 3.61 6.27 -10.92
CA PHE A 186 2.49 5.71 -10.17
C PHE A 186 1.14 6.17 -10.70
N ASP A 187 1.04 7.26 -11.45
CA ASP A 187 -0.22 7.66 -12.06
C ASP A 187 -0.57 6.92 -13.36
N LYS A 188 0.43 6.51 -14.13
CA LYS A 188 0.26 6.06 -15.52
C LYS A 188 0.70 4.64 -15.80
N ASP A 189 1.46 4.03 -14.90
CA ASP A 189 1.95 2.66 -15.07
C ASP A 189 1.13 1.69 -14.22
N PRO A 190 0.02 1.14 -14.77
CA PRO A 190 -0.79 0.16 -14.07
C PRO A 190 -0.08 -1.20 -13.92
N GLU A 191 1.04 -1.43 -14.61
CA GLU A 191 1.84 -2.66 -14.54
C GLU A 191 2.94 -2.57 -13.48
N TRP A 192 3.16 -1.39 -12.89
CA TRP A 192 4.24 -1.20 -11.94
C TRP A 192 3.89 -1.83 -10.58
N GLN A 193 4.36 -3.06 -10.39
CA GLN A 193 4.37 -3.77 -9.13
C GLN A 193 5.69 -4.54 -9.01
N PRO A 194 6.43 -4.40 -7.90
CA PRO A 194 7.70 -5.10 -7.70
C PRO A 194 7.55 -6.62 -7.51
N ASP A 195 6.31 -7.13 -7.49
CA ASP A 195 6.00 -8.51 -7.14
C ASP A 195 5.13 -9.26 -8.17
N ASP A 196 4.92 -8.70 -9.37
CA ASP A 196 4.12 -9.27 -10.46
C ASP A 196 2.67 -9.68 -10.05
N ARG A 197 2.17 -9.24 -8.88
CA ARG A 197 0.86 -9.66 -8.35
C ARG A 197 -0.29 -8.88 -8.99
N VAL A 198 -0.68 -9.30 -10.18
CA VAL A 198 -1.98 -8.92 -10.75
C VAL A 198 -3.07 -9.49 -9.84
N VAL A 199 -3.86 -8.62 -9.19
CA VAL A 199 -5.08 -9.03 -8.49
C VAL A 199 -6.08 -9.48 -9.55
N LEU A 200 -5.99 -10.76 -9.91
CA LEU A 200 -6.95 -11.46 -10.73
C LEU A 200 -8.05 -11.96 -9.80
N PHE A 201 -9.28 -11.51 -10.03
CA PHE A 201 -10.43 -12.11 -9.36
C PHE A 201 -10.61 -13.52 -9.94
N GLU A 202 -10.27 -14.55 -9.16
CA GLU A 202 -10.52 -15.95 -9.51
C GLU A 202 -11.84 -16.43 -8.88
N GLU A 203 -12.53 -17.31 -9.61
CA GLU A 203 -13.97 -17.58 -9.53
C GLU A 203 -14.39 -18.48 -8.34
N PHE A 204 -15.63 -18.28 -7.88
CA PHE A 204 -16.35 -19.23 -7.03
C PHE A 204 -17.01 -20.30 -7.92
N TYR A 205 -16.30 -21.38 -8.27
CA TYR A 205 -16.76 -22.79 -8.41
C TYR A 205 -15.89 -23.64 -9.38
N GLN A 206 -16.00 -24.96 -9.15
CA GLN A 206 -15.08 -26.09 -9.44
C GLN A 206 -13.93 -25.89 -10.43
N GLY A 207 -12.72 -25.89 -9.86
CA GLY A 207 -11.43 -25.74 -10.54
C GLY A 207 -10.42 -24.91 -9.73
N ASN A 208 -10.85 -24.35 -8.59
CA ASN A 208 -10.17 -23.34 -7.77
C ASN A 208 -8.65 -23.52 -7.62
N ARG A 209 -7.89 -22.54 -8.11
CA ARG A 209 -6.75 -22.04 -7.34
C ARG A 209 -7.30 -21.00 -6.37
N THR A 210 -7.35 -21.35 -5.09
CA THR A 210 -7.70 -20.39 -4.05
C THR A 210 -6.56 -19.38 -3.95
N TRP A 211 -6.75 -18.16 -4.45
CA TRP A 211 -5.94 -17.04 -3.97
C TRP A 211 -6.50 -16.63 -2.62
N VAL A 212 -5.69 -16.79 -1.58
CA VAL A 212 -6.01 -16.20 -0.28
C VAL A 212 -5.79 -14.70 -0.42
N LEU A 213 -6.87 -13.95 -0.70
CA LEU A 213 -6.84 -12.50 -0.60
C LEU A 213 -6.46 -12.16 0.84
N THR A 214 -5.46 -11.31 1.02
CA THR A 214 -5.11 -10.85 2.36
C THR A 214 -6.04 -9.70 2.77
N ASP A 215 -5.97 -9.26 4.03
CA ASP A 215 -6.86 -8.20 4.50
C ASP A 215 -6.59 -6.86 3.82
N PHE A 216 -5.31 -6.59 3.50
CA PHE A 216 -4.96 -5.44 2.69
C PHE A 216 -5.59 -5.52 1.28
N ASP A 217 -5.56 -6.69 0.63
CA ASP A 217 -6.17 -6.86 -0.69
C ASP A 217 -7.69 -6.60 -0.65
N ARG A 218 -8.38 -7.11 0.38
CA ARG A 218 -9.82 -6.86 0.60
C ARG A 218 -10.11 -5.39 0.84
N HIS A 219 -9.30 -4.72 1.65
CA HIS A 219 -9.40 -3.29 1.94
C HIS A 219 -9.32 -2.45 0.66
N ILE A 220 -8.30 -2.69 -0.16
CA ILE A 220 -8.10 -1.99 -1.43
C ILE A 220 -9.28 -2.21 -2.38
N ILE A 221 -9.74 -3.47 -2.51
CA ILE A 221 -10.91 -3.80 -3.35
C ILE A 221 -12.16 -3.05 -2.87
N SER A 222 -12.37 -2.96 -1.56
CA SER A 222 -13.51 -2.25 -0.98
C SER A 222 -13.42 -0.74 -1.18
N PHE A 223 -12.24 -0.14 -1.09
CA PHE A 223 -12.10 1.31 -1.23
C PHE A 223 -12.29 1.77 -2.69
N TRP A 224 -11.77 1.00 -3.64
CA TRP A 224 -11.81 1.36 -5.07
C TRP A 224 -13.04 0.82 -5.82
N ARG A 225 -14.05 0.27 -5.12
CA ARG A 225 -15.39 -0.07 -5.65
C ARG A 225 -16.51 0.52 -4.80
N PRO A 226 -17.71 0.87 -5.33
CA PRO A 226 -18.40 0.27 -6.49
C PRO A 226 -18.98 1.29 -7.51
N LYS A 227 -18.77 1.02 -8.82
CA LYS A 227 -19.54 1.42 -10.03
C LYS A 227 -18.69 1.15 -11.29
N GLY A 228 -18.41 -0.12 -11.57
CA GLY A 228 -17.70 -0.52 -12.79
C GLY A 228 -16.24 -0.02 -12.88
N THR A 229 -15.54 0.06 -11.75
CA THR A 229 -14.28 0.80 -11.63
C THR A 229 -13.05 0.14 -12.27
N HIS A 230 -12.22 1.02 -12.84
CA HIS A 230 -10.79 0.91 -13.11
C HIS A 230 -10.06 0.06 -12.06
N VAL A 231 -9.47 -1.03 -12.52
CA VAL A 231 -8.63 -1.91 -11.70
C VAL A 231 -7.26 -1.24 -11.61
N ILE A 232 -6.94 -0.72 -10.43
CA ILE A 232 -5.72 0.08 -10.18
C ILE A 232 -4.43 -0.64 -10.57
N PHE A 233 -4.46 -1.97 -10.56
CA PHE A 233 -3.34 -2.88 -10.82
C PHE A 233 -3.30 -3.45 -12.23
N GLY A 234 -4.21 -3.03 -13.11
CA GLY A 234 -4.47 -3.81 -14.31
C GLY A 234 -5.02 -3.06 -15.49
N ASP A 235 -5.16 -1.73 -15.50
CA ASP A 235 -5.80 -1.03 -16.63
C ASP A 235 -5.25 -1.44 -18.01
N ARG A 236 -3.92 -1.63 -18.16
CA ARG A 236 -3.33 -2.11 -19.41
C ARG A 236 -3.60 -3.59 -19.68
N HIS A 237 -3.59 -4.43 -18.65
CA HIS A 237 -3.96 -5.84 -18.74
C HIS A 237 -5.44 -5.99 -19.13
N ILE A 238 -6.33 -5.25 -18.46
CA ILE A 238 -7.76 -5.15 -18.73
C ILE A 238 -8.00 -4.61 -20.14
N GLU A 239 -7.31 -3.55 -20.57
CA GLU A 239 -7.41 -3.03 -21.93
C GLU A 239 -6.96 -4.07 -22.97
N LYS A 240 -5.84 -4.75 -22.72
CA LYS A 240 -5.36 -5.84 -23.58
C LYS A 240 -6.40 -6.96 -23.65
N LYS A 241 -7.00 -7.35 -22.52
CA LYS A 241 -8.03 -8.39 -22.43
C LYS A 241 -9.34 -7.96 -23.11
N LYS A 242 -9.76 -6.70 -22.95
CA LYS A 242 -10.90 -6.11 -23.68
C LYS A 242 -10.67 -6.13 -25.19
N ARG A 243 -9.46 -5.78 -25.66
CA ARG A 243 -9.07 -5.93 -27.08
C ARG A 243 -9.10 -7.38 -27.56
N SER A 244 -8.90 -8.33 -26.65
CA SER A 244 -9.04 -9.78 -26.91
C SER A 244 -10.47 -10.31 -26.72
N GLY A 245 -11.47 -9.43 -26.54
CA GLY A 245 -12.89 -9.81 -26.49
C GLY A 245 -13.45 -10.12 -25.10
N PHE A 246 -12.66 -9.96 -24.04
CA PHE A 246 -13.11 -10.21 -22.66
C PHE A 246 -13.86 -8.99 -22.09
N ASN A 247 -14.92 -9.24 -21.33
CA ASN A 247 -15.71 -8.20 -20.65
C ASN A 247 -15.40 -8.15 -19.15
N LEU A 248 -15.81 -7.06 -18.51
CA LEU A 248 -15.83 -6.94 -17.06
C LEU A 248 -17.26 -7.07 -16.52
N CYS A 249 -17.40 -7.52 -15.28
CA CYS A 249 -18.62 -7.34 -14.52
C CYS A 249 -18.86 -5.84 -14.26
N ASP A 250 -20.03 -5.33 -14.61
CA ASP A 250 -20.37 -3.91 -14.48
C ASP A 250 -20.53 -3.45 -13.02
N TYR A 251 -20.80 -4.39 -12.11
CA TYR A 251 -20.88 -4.08 -10.68
C TYR A 251 -19.50 -4.20 -10.02
N CYS A 252 -18.99 -5.44 -9.98
CA CYS A 252 -17.77 -5.79 -9.27
C CYS A 252 -16.58 -5.98 -10.19
N GLY A 253 -16.49 -5.38 -11.38
CA GLY A 253 -15.28 -5.32 -12.23
C GLY A 253 -14.46 -6.61 -12.43
N MET A 254 -15.02 -7.79 -12.15
CA MET A 254 -14.43 -9.10 -12.37
C MET A 254 -14.17 -9.23 -13.87
N LEU A 255 -13.01 -9.73 -14.28
CA LEU A 255 -12.72 -10.00 -15.70
C LEU A 255 -13.24 -11.39 -16.07
N GLU A 256 -13.81 -11.52 -17.26
CA GLU A 256 -14.15 -12.83 -17.83
C GLU A 256 -12.92 -13.75 -17.88
N GLN A 257 -13.08 -15.02 -17.55
CA GLN A 257 -12.07 -16.08 -17.68
C GLN A 257 -12.09 -16.68 -19.09
N ILE A 258 -13.25 -16.64 -19.75
CA ILE A 258 -13.46 -16.98 -21.16
C ILE A 258 -14.35 -15.90 -21.80
N PRO A 259 -14.12 -15.51 -23.07
CA PRO A 259 -14.94 -14.50 -23.73
C PRO A 259 -16.45 -14.81 -23.66
N ASP A 260 -17.26 -13.79 -23.37
CA ASP A 260 -18.72 -13.87 -23.21
C ASP A 260 -19.23 -14.75 -22.06
N GLN A 261 -18.39 -15.02 -21.06
CA GLN A 261 -18.82 -15.68 -19.82
C GLN A 261 -19.93 -14.90 -19.08
N PHE A 262 -19.86 -13.57 -19.05
CA PHE A 262 -20.88 -12.76 -18.39
C PHE A 262 -22.00 -12.43 -19.36
N LYS A 263 -23.16 -13.05 -19.14
CA LYS A 263 -24.36 -12.77 -19.92
C LYS A 263 -24.78 -11.32 -19.74
N LEU A 264 -25.15 -10.68 -20.85
CA LEU A 264 -25.77 -9.37 -20.83
C LEU A 264 -27.20 -9.52 -20.31
N MET A 265 -27.45 -8.96 -19.12
CA MET A 265 -28.77 -8.85 -18.52
C MET A 265 -29.21 -7.39 -18.61
N GLU A 266 -30.23 -7.13 -19.43
CA GLU A 266 -30.67 -5.78 -19.81
C GLU A 266 -29.54 -4.96 -20.46
N ARG A 267 -28.81 -4.18 -19.64
CA ARG A 267 -27.68 -3.32 -20.03
C ARG A 267 -26.40 -3.63 -19.25
N TYR A 268 -26.43 -4.63 -18.37
CA TYR A 268 -25.33 -4.95 -17.48
C TYR A 268 -24.83 -6.38 -17.69
N ARG A 269 -23.52 -6.55 -17.79
CA ARG A 269 -22.83 -7.85 -17.70
C ARG A 269 -22.41 -8.05 -16.25
N LEU A 270 -22.86 -9.12 -15.63
CA LEU A 270 -22.61 -9.37 -14.20
C LEU A 270 -22.06 -10.76 -13.98
N CYS A 271 -21.10 -10.90 -13.07
CA CYS A 271 -20.45 -12.19 -12.80
C CYS A 271 -21.24 -13.09 -11.85
N SER A 272 -22.22 -12.55 -11.10
CA SER A 272 -22.98 -13.32 -10.12
C SER A 272 -24.32 -12.68 -9.76
N SER A 273 -25.22 -13.48 -9.15
CA SER A 273 -26.50 -13.06 -8.59
C SER A 273 -26.36 -12.03 -7.47
N GLU A 274 -25.30 -12.14 -6.67
CA GLU A 274 -25.02 -11.22 -5.56
C GLU A 274 -24.63 -9.85 -6.10
N CYS A 275 -23.85 -9.81 -7.19
CA CYS A 275 -23.51 -8.58 -7.89
C CYS A 275 -24.75 -7.91 -8.50
N LEU A 276 -25.69 -8.70 -9.01
CA LEU A 276 -26.98 -8.22 -9.49
C LEU A 276 -27.82 -7.63 -8.36
N GLN A 277 -27.97 -8.35 -7.25
CA GLN A 277 -28.71 -7.87 -6.07
C GLN A 277 -28.11 -6.58 -5.51
N ALA A 278 -26.79 -6.55 -5.33
CA ALA A 278 -26.10 -5.38 -4.79
C ALA A 278 -26.17 -4.17 -5.74
N LEU A 279 -26.11 -4.40 -7.06
CA LEU A 279 -26.35 -3.35 -8.05
C LEU A 279 -27.75 -2.77 -7.90
N PHE A 280 -28.80 -3.61 -7.80
CA PHE A 280 -30.17 -3.14 -7.62
C PHE A 280 -30.39 -2.44 -6.28
N SER A 281 -29.82 -2.96 -5.19
CA SER A 281 -29.85 -2.28 -3.89
C SER A 281 -29.19 -0.90 -3.95
N SER A 282 -28.10 -0.74 -4.69
CA SER A 282 -27.40 0.54 -4.87
C SER A 282 -28.14 1.56 -5.75
N ILE A 283 -28.98 1.07 -6.67
CA ILE A 283 -29.82 1.91 -7.54
C ILE A 283 -31.06 2.40 -6.78
N ASN A 284 -31.68 1.54 -5.98
CA ASN A 284 -32.89 1.86 -5.21
C ASN A 284 -32.64 2.67 -3.93
N SER A 285 -31.37 2.86 -3.54
CA SER A 285 -30.97 3.66 -2.37
C SER A 285 -30.53 5.09 -2.75
N LYS A 286 -30.74 5.49 -4.01
CA LYS A 286 -30.58 6.86 -4.53
C LYS A 286 -31.93 7.45 -4.87
#